data_AF-K4L5E9-F1
#
_entry.id   AF-K4L5E9-F1
#
_cell.length_a   1.000
_cell.length_b   1.000
_cell.length_c   1.000
_cell.angle_alpha   90.00
_cell.angle_beta   90.00
_cell.angle_gamma   90.00
#
_symmetry.space_group_name_H-M   'P 1'
#
loop_
_entity.id
_entity.type
_entity.pdbx_description
1 polymer ?
#
loop_
_entity_poly.entity_id
_entity_poly.type
_entity_poly.pdbx_seq_one_letter_code
_entity_poly.pdbx_strand_id
1 'polypeptide(L)'
;MLSFNQDKIYTEIYGLRQKNELYNDGLKELEVAVKNNDHNDISDAITTLETATIDITYHKGFQDGMQFILNTLNGTEAIEFK
;
A
#
# COMPACT_ATOMS: atom_id res chain seq x y z
N MET A 1 -18.73 -10.72 -13.31
CA MET A 1 -17.80 -9.63 -13.77
C MET A 1 -17.02 -9.04 -12.58
N LEU A 2 -15.76 -9.43 -12.41
CA LEU A 2 -14.85 -8.80 -11.45
C LEU A 2 -14.58 -7.35 -11.88
N SER A 3 -15.27 -6.38 -11.26
CA SER A 3 -14.98 -4.97 -11.47
C SER A 3 -13.77 -4.60 -10.61
N PHE A 4 -12.65 -4.31 -11.25
CA PHE A 4 -11.49 -3.72 -10.59
C PHE A 4 -11.89 -2.32 -10.08
N ASN A 5 -12.17 -2.20 -8.79
CA ASN A 5 -12.53 -0.93 -8.16
C ASN A 5 -11.26 -0.26 -7.62
N GLN A 6 -10.64 0.54 -8.49
CA GLN A 6 -9.41 1.25 -8.18
C GLN A 6 -9.56 2.19 -6.95
N ASP A 7 -10.73 2.81 -6.79
CA ASP A 7 -11.03 3.71 -5.66
C ASP A 7 -11.07 2.97 -4.31
N LYS A 8 -11.57 1.74 -4.32
CA LYS A 8 -11.56 0.86 -3.13
C LYS A 8 -10.13 0.50 -2.73
N ILE A 9 -9.30 0.12 -3.71
CA ILE A 9 -7.88 -0.21 -3.48
C ILE A 9 -7.14 1.01 -2.91
N TYR A 10 -7.36 2.20 -3.48
CA TYR A 10 -6.76 3.42 -2.95
C TYR A 10 -7.15 3.68 -1.50
N THR A 11 -8.43 3.56 -1.16
CA THR A 11 -8.94 3.79 0.19
C THR A 11 -8.34 2.80 1.21
N GLU A 12 -8.29 1.52 0.85
CA GLU A 12 -7.74 0.47 1.72
C GLU A 12 -6.23 0.64 1.92
N ILE A 13 -5.47 0.90 0.85
CA ILE A 13 -4.03 1.14 0.95
C ILE A 13 -3.75 2.44 1.73
N TYR A 14 -4.58 3.49 1.58
CA TYR A 14 -4.42 4.74 2.32
C TYR A 14 -4.61 4.54 3.83
N GLY A 15 -5.62 3.76 4.23
CA GLY A 15 -5.85 3.42 5.63
C GLY A 15 -4.72 2.57 6.24
N LEU A 16 -4.11 1.68 5.45
CA LEU A 16 -2.96 0.88 5.87
C LEU A 16 -1.68 1.71 6.01
N ARG A 17 -1.45 2.68 5.10
CA ARG A 17 -0.33 3.62 5.17
C ARG A 17 -0.27 4.38 6.48
N GLN A 18 -1.39 4.91 6.95
CA GLN A 18 -1.44 5.68 8.21
C GLN A 18 -1.04 4.85 9.44
N LYS A 19 -1.18 3.52 9.38
CA LYS A 19 -0.85 2.61 10.48
C LYS A 19 0.55 2.01 10.37
N ASN A 20 1.25 2.22 9.26
CA ASN A 20 2.57 1.66 9.04
C ASN A 20 3.64 2.56 9.70
N GLU A 21 4.47 1.96 10.56
CA GLU A 21 5.48 2.67 11.33
C GLU A 21 6.56 3.30 10.44
N LEU A 22 7.08 2.55 9.47
CA LEU A 22 8.08 3.03 8.52
C LEU A 22 7.57 4.21 7.67
N TYR A 23 6.30 4.15 7.25
CA TYR A 23 5.67 5.26 6.54
C TYR A 23 5.58 6.52 7.42
N ASN A 24 5.18 6.35 8.68
CA ASN A 24 5.07 7.47 9.62
C ASN A 24 6.44 8.05 10.00
N ASP A 25 7.49 7.23 10.07
CA ASP A 25 8.84 7.71 10.32
C ASP A 25 9.40 8.46 9.11
N GLY A 26 9.19 7.95 7.89
CA GLY A 26 9.53 8.69 6.66
C GLY A 26 8.82 10.04 6.56
N LEU A 27 7.58 10.17 7.06
CA LEU A 27 6.88 11.47 7.12
C LEU A 27 7.56 12.45 8.09
N LYS A 28 8.01 11.97 9.26
CA LYS A 28 8.73 12.81 10.23
C LYS A 28 10.10 13.24 9.68
N GLU A 29 10.83 12.31 9.08
CA GLU A 29 12.11 12.58 8.42
C GLU A 29 11.94 13.65 7.34
N LEU A 30 10.91 13.51 6.49
CA LEU A 30 10.61 14.49 5.45
C LEU A 30 10.27 15.86 6.03
N GLU A 31 9.48 15.92 7.11
CA GLU A 31 9.13 17.18 7.77
C GLU A 31 10.38 17.90 8.29
N VAL A 32 11.31 17.17 8.91
CA VAL A 32 12.58 17.71 9.42
C VAL A 32 13.47 18.17 8.26
N ALA A 33 13.61 17.35 7.21
CA ALA A 33 14.44 17.64 6.06
C ALA A 33 13.97 18.88 5.28
N VAL A 34 12.65 19.02 5.10
CA VAL A 34 12.03 20.20 4.46
C VAL A 34 12.26 21.46 5.30
N LYS A 35 12.14 21.37 6.63
CA LYS A 35 12.42 22.51 7.53
C LYS A 35 13.86 22.96 7.45
N ASN A 36 14.79 22.03 7.27
CA ASN A 36 16.23 22.31 7.16
C ASN A 36 16.67 22.67 5.73
N ASN A 37 15.77 22.54 4.74
CA ASN A 37 16.05 22.68 3.31
C ASN A 37 17.25 21.83 2.85
N ASP A 38 17.39 20.62 3.43
CA ASP A 38 18.42 19.65 3.06
C ASP A 38 17.89 18.71 1.98
N HIS A 39 18.37 18.92 0.75
CA HIS A 39 17.89 18.16 -0.40
C HIS A 39 18.24 16.67 -0.36
N ASN A 40 19.32 16.28 0.32
CA ASN A 40 19.71 14.87 0.43
C ASN A 40 18.76 14.17 1.40
N ASP A 41 18.54 14.76 2.57
CA ASP A 41 17.62 14.21 3.57
C ASP A 41 16.17 14.16 3.04
N ILE A 42 15.76 15.11 2.19
CA ILE A 42 14.46 15.07 1.52
C ILE A 42 14.38 13.85 0.60
N SER A 43 15.42 13.58 -0.20
CA SER A 43 15.46 12.44 -1.11
C SER A 43 15.43 11.11 -0.36
N ASP A 44 16.16 11.01 0.74
CA ASP A 44 16.19 9.81 1.58
C ASP A 44 14.82 9.56 2.23
N ALA A 45 14.21 10.60 2.79
CA ALA A 45 12.87 10.49 3.38
C ALA A 45 11.80 10.09 2.35
N ILE A 46 11.87 10.62 1.12
CA ILE A 46 11.00 10.20 0.01
C ILE A 46 11.21 8.72 -0.31
N THR A 47 12.46 8.27 -0.37
CA THR A 47 12.79 6.85 -0.64
C THR A 47 12.22 5.93 0.45
N THR A 48 12.29 6.34 1.72
CA THR A 48 11.66 5.62 2.84
C THR A 48 10.14 5.51 2.65
N LEU A 49 9.47 6.60 2.28
CA LEU A 49 8.02 6.63 2.02
C LEU A 49 7.60 5.75 0.84
N GLU A 50 8.37 5.76 -0.24
CA GLU A 50 8.15 4.92 -1.42
C GLU A 50 8.30 3.43 -1.05
N THR A 51 9.37 3.10 -0.33
CA THR A 51 9.64 1.73 0.14
C THR A 51 8.48 1.21 1.00
N ALA A 52 8.03 1.99 1.99
CA ALA A 52 6.91 1.63 2.84
C ALA A 52 5.60 1.45 2.03
N THR A 53 5.36 2.33 1.04
CA THR A 53 4.17 2.25 0.20
C THR A 53 4.15 1.00 -0.68
N ILE A 54 5.30 0.64 -1.26
CA ILE A 54 5.47 -0.57 -2.06
C ILE A 54 5.21 -1.81 -1.20
N ASP A 55 5.81 -1.85 0.00
CA ASP A 55 5.68 -3.00 0.90
C ASP A 55 4.22 -3.25 1.33
N ILE A 56 3.50 -2.18 1.71
CA ILE A 56 2.07 -2.26 2.05
C ILE A 56 1.25 -2.76 0.86
N THR A 57 1.52 -2.21 -0.32
CA THR A 57 0.78 -2.55 -1.54
C THR A 57 1.01 -4.01 -1.92
N TYR A 58 2.25 -4.48 -1.82
CA TYR A 58 2.61 -5.86 -2.12
C TYR A 58 1.93 -6.85 -1.17
N HIS A 59 2.03 -6.60 0.15
CA HIS A 59 1.40 -7.45 1.16
C HIS A 59 -0.12 -7.50 1.00
N LYS A 60 -0.75 -6.35 0.75
CA LYS A 60 -2.19 -6.27 0.53
C LYS A 60 -2.61 -7.04 -0.74
N GLY A 61 -1.90 -6.82 -1.84
CA GLY A 61 -2.16 -7.54 -3.09
C GLY A 61 -2.03 -9.06 -2.95
N PHE A 62 -1.01 -9.52 -2.22
CA PHE A 62 -0.84 -10.94 -1.91
C PHE A 62 -1.98 -11.50 -1.05
N GLN A 63 -2.35 -10.80 0.03
CA GLN A 63 -3.45 -11.20 0.91
C GLN A 63 -4.79 -11.27 0.16
N ASP A 64 -5.09 -10.27 -0.67
CA ASP A 64 -6.32 -10.23 -1.46
C ASP A 64 -6.35 -11.36 -2.49
N GLY A 65 -5.22 -11.63 -3.16
CA GLY A 65 -5.09 -12.76 -4.09
C GLY A 65 -5.30 -14.11 -3.39
N MET A 66 -4.72 -14.30 -2.20
CA MET A 66 -4.93 -15.52 -1.42
C MET A 66 -6.37 -15.67 -0.93
N GLN A 67 -7.00 -14.58 -0.50
CA GLN A 67 -8.40 -14.59 -0.08
C GLN A 67 -9.32 -14.96 -1.24
N PHE A 68 -9.06 -14.42 -2.44
CA PHE A 68 -9.77 -14.78 -3.67
C PHE A 68 -9.66 -16.28 -3.98
N ILE A 69 -8.45 -16.85 -3.90
CA ILE A 69 -8.22 -18.29 -4.13
C ILE A 69 -9.02 -19.11 -3.11
N LEU A 70 -8.95 -18.76 -1.82
CA LEU A 70 -9.67 -19.48 -0.76
C LEU A 70 -11.20 -19.39 -0.92
N ASN A 71 -11.71 -18.22 -1.27
CA ASN A 71 -13.14 -18.03 -1.56
C ASN A 71 -13.59 -18.86 -2.76
N THR A 72 -12.75 -18.92 -3.80
CA THR A 72 -13.02 -19.74 -4.99
C THR A 72 -13.08 -21.24 -4.62
N LEU A 73 -12.11 -21.73 -3.84
CA LEU A 73 -12.10 -23.12 -3.36
C LEU A 73 -13.32 -23.45 -2.48
N ASN A 74 -13.81 -22.48 -1.71
CA ASN A 74 -14.99 -22.62 -0.86
C ASN A 74 -16.32 -22.39 -1.60
N GLY A 75 -16.28 -22.12 -2.91
CA GLY A 75 -17.47 -21.86 -3.73
C GLY A 75 -18.17 -20.53 -3.45
N THR A 76 -17.56 -19.62 -2.71
CA THR A 76 -18.11 -18.29 -2.42
C THR A 76 -17.75 -17.25 -3.48
N GLU A 77 -16.82 -17.58 -4.37
CA GLU A 77 -16.38 -16.71 -5.47
C GLU A 77 -16.28 -17.51 -6.77
N ALA A 78 -16.86 -16.99 -7.86
CA ALA A 78 -16.99 -17.70 -9.13
C ALA A 78 -16.04 -17.14 -10.19
N ILE A 79 -15.25 -18.02 -10.81
CA ILE A 79 -14.45 -17.70 -12.00
C ILE A 79 -15.32 -17.91 -13.24
N GLU A 80 -15.83 -16.81 -13.80
CA GLU A 80 -16.53 -16.83 -15.08
C GLU A 80 -15.50 -16.87 -16.22
N PHE A 81 -15.35 -18.01 -16.89
CA PHE A 81 -14.62 -18.07 -18.16
C PHE A 81 -15.53 -17.56 -19.27
N LYS A 82 -15.10 -16.48 -19.95
CA LYS A 82 -15.77 -15.96 -21.16
C LYS A 82 -15.34 -16.72 -22.40
#